data_AF-A0A2S7P1G3-F1
#
_entry.id   AF-A0A2S7P1G3-F1
#
_cell.length_a   1.000
_cell.length_b   1.000
_cell.length_c   1.000
_cell.angle_alpha   90.00
_cell.angle_beta   90.00
_cell.angle_gamma   90.00
#
_symmetry.space_group_name_H-M   'P 1'
#
loop_
_entity.id
_entity.type
_entity.pdbx_description
1 polymer ?
#
loop_
_entity_poly.entity_id
_entity_poly.type
_entity_poly.pdbx_seq_one_letter_code
_entity_poly.pdbx_strand_id
1 'polypeptide(L)'
;MPQCLAAWHGRDDCPNEVGLQDALALAESQGWKRCPKCRAMVSRKDGCRVIHCRCGCHFCYLCGDYCLRNGTCSCGVDGSADAVAAQPAHVQAELQNSGEASSAPAELNAATSSQETQVEEEIERARIALENLRNRHVSGNVLAIHRKYTEATRELDEIHRKQKQLILERWKRQDKQLSDDQQDAMNRLEARSQRSMKVFTKDYEFHLSYLQHLDEKFFAMEEMVAGSKYVLEDLARRKEKSIYSEKDIAKSKKEIRLQKVGKLGTKEEQIGKYTAESQKLVKDSKQARDTTRLVLDSIFQDYRWGMHTIQVAEAGWLEAVIAERQSMLQEMESDEIQRAIRNHQ
;
A
#
# COMPACT_ATOMS: atom_id res chain seq x y z
N MET A 1 2.52 -19.94 17.07
CA MET A 1 3.45 -18.94 16.51
C MET A 1 4.21 -18.32 17.67
N PRO A 2 5.54 -18.16 17.60
CA PRO A 2 6.28 -17.47 18.66
C PRO A 2 5.79 -16.01 18.72
N GLN A 3 5.25 -15.62 19.89
CA GLN A 3 4.63 -14.31 20.11
C GLN A 3 5.66 -13.22 20.44
N CYS A 4 6.92 -13.57 20.68
CA CYS A 4 8.03 -12.65 20.83
C CYS A 4 9.31 -13.22 20.17
N LEU A 5 10.14 -12.36 19.56
CA LEU A 5 11.40 -12.73 18.87
C LEU A 5 12.57 -13.05 19.83
N ALA A 6 12.27 -13.30 21.11
CA ALA A 6 13.25 -13.55 22.16
C ALA A 6 13.73 -15.01 22.17
N ALA A 7 14.74 -15.30 22.99
CA ALA A 7 15.16 -16.67 23.26
C ALA A 7 13.98 -17.53 23.77
N TRP A 8 13.91 -18.78 23.32
CA TRP A 8 12.82 -19.68 23.67
C TRP A 8 12.75 -19.91 25.18
N HIS A 9 11.63 -19.50 25.79
CA HIS A 9 11.37 -19.60 27.24
C HIS A 9 10.23 -20.60 27.55
N GLY A 10 9.95 -21.55 26.64
CA GLY A 10 8.99 -22.62 26.89
C GLY A 10 7.55 -22.14 27.20
N ARG A 11 7.00 -22.56 28.35
CA ARG A 11 5.70 -22.10 28.88
C ARG A 11 5.84 -21.00 29.93
N ASP A 12 7.06 -20.53 30.15
CA ASP A 12 7.29 -19.39 31.02
C ASP A 12 6.83 -18.11 30.33
N ASP A 13 6.50 -17.12 31.15
CA ASP A 13 6.03 -15.83 30.68
C ASP A 13 7.09 -15.16 29.81
N CYS A 14 6.70 -14.51 28.70
CA CYS A 14 7.69 -13.85 27.85
C CYS A 14 8.27 -12.65 28.61
N PRO A 15 9.60 -12.56 28.81
CA PRO A 15 10.21 -11.44 29.53
C PRO A 15 10.04 -10.10 28.81
N ASN A 16 9.67 -10.14 27.52
CA ASN A 16 9.40 -8.98 26.67
C ASN A 16 7.89 -8.73 26.45
N GLU A 17 7.01 -9.39 27.21
CA GLU A 17 5.56 -9.15 27.13
C GLU A 17 5.19 -7.81 27.77
N VAL A 18 4.99 -6.80 26.93
CA VAL A 18 4.60 -5.44 27.33
C VAL A 18 3.23 -5.50 28.02
N GLY A 19 3.16 -5.05 29.28
CA GLY A 19 1.92 -4.98 30.07
C GLY A 19 1.63 -6.21 30.95
N LEU A 20 2.46 -7.26 30.91
CA LEU A 20 2.27 -8.43 31.77
C LEU A 20 2.42 -8.10 33.27
N GLN A 21 3.42 -7.29 33.63
CA GLN A 21 3.64 -6.87 35.02
C GLN A 21 2.49 -6.03 35.56
N ASP A 22 1.95 -5.12 34.74
CA ASP A 22 0.79 -4.30 35.10
C ASP A 22 -0.46 -5.18 35.28
N ALA A 23 -0.65 -6.19 34.42
CA ALA A 23 -1.74 -7.15 34.55
C ALA A 23 -1.60 -8.04 35.80
N LEU A 24 -0.37 -8.39 36.20
CA LEU A 24 -0.09 -9.13 37.44
C LEU A 24 -0.38 -8.28 38.68
N ALA A 25 0.05 -7.03 38.69
CA ALA A 25 -0.22 -6.09 39.78
C ALA A 25 -1.73 -5.82 39.93
N LEU A 26 -2.45 -5.64 38.81
CA LEU A 26 -3.90 -5.50 38.82
C LEU A 26 -4.57 -6.77 39.34
N ALA A 27 -4.14 -7.94 38.88
CA ALA A 27 -4.66 -9.22 39.33
C ALA A 27 -4.48 -9.41 40.84
N GLU A 28 -3.34 -9.02 41.41
CA GLU A 28 -3.09 -9.08 42.85
C GLU A 28 -4.01 -8.14 43.62
N SER A 29 -4.18 -6.90 43.16
CA SER A 29 -5.09 -5.92 43.78
C SER A 29 -6.57 -6.35 43.77
N GLN A 30 -6.97 -7.11 42.75
CA GLN A 30 -8.34 -7.61 42.56
C GLN A 30 -8.55 -9.03 43.10
N GLY A 31 -7.51 -9.66 43.68
CA GLY A 31 -7.57 -11.04 44.17
C GLY A 31 -7.79 -12.09 43.07
N TRP A 32 -7.38 -11.82 41.83
CA TRP A 32 -7.40 -12.78 40.72
C TRP A 32 -6.28 -13.80 40.85
N LYS A 33 -6.51 -15.00 40.33
CA LYS A 33 -5.56 -16.13 40.42
C LYS A 33 -5.22 -16.68 39.05
N ARG A 34 -3.98 -17.12 38.85
CA ARG A 34 -3.53 -17.80 37.61
C ARG A 34 -3.75 -19.30 37.70
N CYS A 35 -4.23 -19.96 36.64
CA CYS A 35 -4.21 -21.43 36.60
C CYS A 35 -2.74 -21.91 36.57
N PRO A 36 -2.35 -22.88 37.41
CA PRO A 36 -0.96 -23.37 37.48
C PRO A 36 -0.50 -24.14 36.23
N LYS A 37 -1.43 -24.50 35.33
CA LYS A 37 -1.15 -25.24 34.08
C LYS A 37 -0.98 -24.34 32.85
N CYS A 38 -1.91 -23.41 32.64
CA CYS A 38 -1.95 -22.56 31.42
C CYS A 38 -1.73 -21.08 31.71
N ARG A 39 -1.55 -20.72 32.98
CA ARG A 39 -1.29 -19.37 33.48
C ARG A 39 -2.30 -18.29 33.11
N ALA A 40 -3.47 -18.68 32.63
CA ALA A 40 -4.58 -17.77 32.37
C ALA A 40 -5.07 -17.15 33.68
N MET A 41 -5.36 -15.85 33.65
CA MET A 41 -5.98 -15.13 34.77
C MET A 41 -7.43 -15.54 34.95
N VAL A 42 -7.81 -15.80 36.19
CA VAL A 42 -9.17 -16.17 36.58
C VAL A 42 -9.63 -15.23 37.67
N SER A 43 -10.77 -14.59 37.44
CA SER A 43 -11.55 -13.89 38.45
C SER A 43 -12.67 -14.80 38.95
N ARG A 44 -12.87 -14.86 40.27
CA ARG A 44 -14.01 -15.53 40.91
C ARG A 44 -14.85 -14.46 41.59
N LYS A 45 -16.13 -14.38 41.24
CA LYS A 45 -17.11 -13.54 41.93
C LYS A 45 -17.59 -14.22 43.19
N ASP A 46 -18.21 -15.40 43.06
CA ASP A 46 -18.75 -16.19 44.17
C ASP A 46 -18.64 -17.70 43.89
N GLY A 47 -18.92 -18.53 44.91
CA GLY A 47 -19.07 -19.99 44.76
C GLY A 47 -17.86 -20.83 45.14
N CYS A 48 -17.80 -22.06 44.60
CA CYS A 48 -16.83 -23.07 45.02
C CYS A 48 -15.37 -22.59 44.84
N ARG A 49 -14.50 -22.98 45.78
CA ARG A 49 -13.06 -22.70 45.71
C ARG A 49 -12.31 -23.49 44.64
N VAL A 50 -12.88 -24.58 44.14
CA VAL A 50 -12.28 -25.40 43.09
C VAL A 50 -12.64 -24.80 41.74
N ILE A 51 -11.63 -24.28 41.04
CA ILE A 51 -11.81 -23.75 39.69
C ILE A 51 -11.48 -24.83 38.67
N HIS A 52 -12.39 -25.04 37.72
CA HIS A 52 -12.12 -25.79 36.50
C HIS A 52 -11.71 -24.84 35.39
N CYS A 53 -10.42 -24.85 35.03
CA CYS A 53 -9.90 -23.99 33.98
C CYS A 53 -10.23 -24.56 32.59
N ARG A 54 -10.30 -23.67 31.58
CA ARG A 54 -10.49 -24.05 30.16
C ARG A 54 -9.42 -25.01 29.63
N CYS A 55 -8.25 -25.09 30.26
CA CYS A 55 -7.18 -26.04 29.91
C CYS A 55 -7.33 -27.44 30.56
N GLY A 56 -8.43 -27.67 31.29
CA GLY A 56 -8.75 -28.90 32.01
C GLY A 56 -8.06 -29.06 33.37
N CYS A 57 -7.31 -28.05 33.84
CA CYS A 57 -6.73 -28.04 35.20
C CYS A 57 -7.83 -27.82 36.25
N HIS A 58 -7.73 -28.49 37.40
CA HIS A 58 -8.48 -28.11 38.61
C HIS A 58 -7.49 -27.51 39.61
N PHE A 59 -7.81 -26.33 40.14
CA PHE A 59 -6.95 -25.66 41.11
C PHE A 59 -7.76 -24.89 42.17
N CYS A 60 -7.17 -24.68 43.34
CA CYS A 60 -7.81 -23.95 44.44
C CYS A 60 -7.65 -22.45 44.24
N TYR A 61 -8.74 -21.70 44.28
CA TYR A 61 -8.72 -20.24 44.15
C TYR A 61 -8.09 -19.52 45.36
N LEU A 62 -7.92 -20.21 46.50
CA LEU A 62 -7.28 -19.60 47.67
C LEU A 62 -5.77 -19.59 47.53
N CYS A 63 -5.15 -20.77 47.34
CA CYS A 63 -3.69 -20.89 47.25
C CYS A 63 -3.14 -20.82 45.81
N GLY A 64 -3.95 -21.06 44.78
CA GLY A 64 -3.51 -21.09 43.39
C GLY A 64 -2.93 -22.44 42.92
N ASP A 65 -2.81 -23.43 43.81
CA ASP A 65 -2.22 -24.74 43.48
C ASP A 65 -3.23 -25.77 42.95
N TYR A 66 -2.68 -26.80 42.30
CA TYR A 66 -3.44 -27.96 41.84
C TYR A 66 -4.23 -28.59 42.99
N CYS A 67 -5.51 -28.86 42.75
CA CYS A 67 -6.36 -29.56 43.70
C CYS A 67 -7.10 -30.71 43.03
N LEU A 68 -7.47 -31.71 43.82
CA LEU A 68 -8.33 -32.79 43.35
C LEU A 68 -9.75 -32.27 43.12
N ARG A 69 -10.50 -32.90 42.20
CA ARG A 69 -11.86 -32.47 41.83
C ARG A 69 -12.83 -32.48 43.04
N ASN A 70 -12.53 -33.27 44.06
CA ASN A 70 -13.29 -33.33 45.32
C ASN A 70 -12.99 -32.18 46.30
N GLY A 71 -12.12 -31.23 45.94
CA GLY A 71 -11.82 -30.06 46.76
C GLY A 71 -10.82 -30.29 47.90
N THR A 72 -10.13 -31.43 47.93
CA THR A 72 -8.97 -31.60 48.82
C THR A 72 -7.78 -30.80 48.29
N CYS A 73 -7.27 -29.91 49.15
CA CYS A 73 -6.14 -29.02 48.91
C CYS A 73 -5.23 -29.10 50.14
N SER A 74 -3.92 -29.11 49.96
CA SER A 74 -2.94 -29.05 51.06
C SER A 74 -2.94 -27.71 51.82
N CYS A 75 -3.68 -26.72 51.34
CA CYS A 75 -3.76 -25.37 51.87
C CYS A 75 -4.55 -25.21 53.19
N GLY A 76 -4.82 -26.29 53.91
CA GLY A 76 -5.14 -26.28 55.36
C GLY A 76 -6.45 -25.62 55.82
N VAL A 77 -7.31 -25.15 54.91
CA VAL A 77 -8.61 -24.59 55.27
C VAL A 77 -9.71 -25.58 54.94
N ASP A 78 -10.18 -26.32 55.93
CA ASP A 78 -11.38 -27.15 55.80
C ASP A 78 -12.61 -26.26 56.04
N GLY A 79 -13.62 -26.40 55.17
CA GLY A 79 -14.50 -25.30 54.78
C GLY A 79 -15.53 -24.79 55.79
N SER A 80 -15.91 -23.53 55.58
CA SER A 80 -17.30 -23.04 55.71
C SER A 80 -17.44 -21.72 54.94
N ALA A 81 -18.65 -21.46 54.44
CA ALA A 81 -19.01 -20.31 53.63
C ALA A 81 -18.93 -18.96 54.37
N ASP A 82 -18.75 -17.91 53.57
CA ASP A 82 -19.02 -16.48 53.77
C ASP A 82 -18.43 -15.72 54.97
N ALA A 83 -17.54 -14.76 54.68
CA ALA A 83 -17.40 -13.53 55.45
C ALA A 83 -16.74 -12.42 54.60
N VAL A 84 -17.59 -11.53 54.09
CA VAL A 84 -17.23 -10.17 53.67
C VAL A 84 -16.93 -9.34 54.93
N ALA A 85 -15.89 -8.50 54.82
CA ALA A 85 -15.60 -7.29 55.60
C ALA A 85 -15.79 -7.32 57.13
N ALA A 86 -14.67 -7.13 57.86
CA ALA A 86 -14.71 -6.64 59.23
C ALA A 86 -13.60 -5.60 59.46
N GLN A 87 -14.03 -4.34 59.62
CA GLN A 87 -13.34 -3.28 60.35
C GLN A 87 -13.33 -3.63 61.86
N PRO A 88 -12.40 -3.11 62.68
CA PRO A 88 -12.42 -3.33 64.12
C PRO A 88 -13.39 -2.37 64.81
N ALA A 89 -14.11 -2.95 65.78
CA ALA A 89 -15.13 -2.35 66.61
C ALA A 89 -14.61 -1.94 68.01
N HIS A 90 -15.56 -1.47 68.83
CA HIS A 90 -15.60 -1.29 70.31
C HIS A 90 -15.51 0.19 70.75
N VAL A 91 -16.40 0.77 71.56
CA VAL A 91 -17.16 0.23 72.71
C VAL A 91 -18.43 1.07 73.03
N GLN A 92 -19.55 0.37 73.26
CA GLN A 92 -20.68 0.56 74.20
C GLN A 92 -21.61 1.81 74.23
N ALA A 93 -22.91 1.47 74.17
CA ALA A 93 -24.09 2.17 74.72
C ALA A 93 -23.98 2.33 76.26
N GLU A 94 -24.69 3.20 76.98
CA GLU A 94 -26.11 3.57 76.99
C GLU A 94 -26.27 4.95 77.67
N LEU A 95 -27.37 5.68 77.40
CA LEU A 95 -28.36 6.14 78.39
C LEU A 95 -29.27 7.22 77.80
N GLN A 96 -30.57 7.00 77.94
CA GLN A 96 -31.61 7.98 77.64
C GLN A 96 -31.87 8.89 78.85
N ASN A 97 -32.07 10.18 78.52
CA ASN A 97 -33.03 11.11 79.11
C ASN A 97 -32.71 11.83 80.43
N SER A 98 -32.51 13.15 80.34
CA SER A 98 -33.24 14.15 81.14
C SER A 98 -32.88 15.55 80.65
N GLY A 99 -33.88 16.34 80.27
CA GLY A 99 -33.67 17.77 80.03
C GLY A 99 -33.35 18.49 81.34
N GLU A 100 -32.50 19.51 81.25
CA GLU A 100 -32.64 20.74 82.01
C GLU A 100 -31.75 21.81 81.36
N ALA A 101 -32.39 22.92 81.02
CA ALA A 101 -31.74 24.11 80.51
C ALA A 101 -30.76 24.65 81.56
N SER A 102 -29.53 24.94 81.14
CA SER A 102 -28.67 25.89 81.84
C SER A 102 -28.13 26.89 80.83
N SER A 103 -28.59 28.12 81.00
CA SER A 103 -28.15 29.32 80.30
C SER A 103 -26.65 29.57 80.53
N ALA A 104 -25.87 29.47 79.46
CA ALA A 104 -24.56 30.08 79.31
C ALA A 104 -24.55 30.88 77.99
N PRO A 105 -23.77 31.97 77.88
CA PRO A 105 -24.19 33.20 77.20
C PRO A 105 -24.18 33.10 75.67
N ALA A 106 -25.18 33.69 75.04
CA ALA A 106 -25.36 33.78 73.58
C ALA A 106 -24.18 34.44 72.83
N GLU A 107 -23.25 35.10 73.54
CA GLU A 107 -22.04 35.70 72.97
C GLU A 107 -20.93 34.68 72.67
N LEU A 108 -20.87 33.54 73.36
CA LEU A 108 -19.82 32.52 73.12
C LEU A 108 -20.15 31.65 71.90
N ASN A 109 -21.41 31.25 71.71
CA ASN A 109 -21.86 30.45 70.56
C ASN A 109 -21.82 31.22 69.24
N ALA A 110 -22.03 32.54 69.26
CA ALA A 110 -21.89 33.40 68.08
C ALA A 110 -20.42 33.55 67.67
N ALA A 111 -19.50 33.64 68.63
CA ALA A 111 -18.06 33.68 68.37
C ALA A 111 -17.53 32.32 67.85
N THR A 112 -18.01 31.19 68.40
CA THR A 112 -17.66 29.84 67.92
C THR A 112 -18.22 29.58 66.52
N SER A 113 -19.47 29.95 66.23
CA SER A 113 -20.07 29.85 64.89
C SER A 113 -19.39 30.76 63.85
N SER A 114 -18.91 31.94 64.26
CA SER A 114 -18.14 32.85 63.39
C SER A 114 -16.71 32.34 63.13
N GLN A 115 -16.11 31.61 64.08
CA GLN A 115 -14.83 30.93 63.90
C GLN A 115 -14.96 29.65 63.05
N GLU A 116 -16.03 28.87 63.23
CA GLU A 116 -16.32 27.69 62.42
C GLU A 116 -16.54 28.05 60.93
N THR A 117 -17.28 29.14 60.65
CA THR A 117 -17.47 29.63 59.26
C THR A 117 -16.15 30.12 58.63
N GLN A 118 -15.27 30.76 59.40
CA GLN A 118 -13.93 31.15 58.90
C GLN A 118 -13.05 29.94 58.58
N VAL A 119 -13.07 28.89 59.41
CA VAL A 119 -12.33 27.64 59.16
C VAL A 119 -12.89 26.90 57.93
N GLU A 120 -14.21 26.87 57.75
CA GLU A 120 -14.85 26.29 56.55
C GLU A 120 -14.46 27.05 55.27
N GLU A 121 -14.44 28.39 55.31
CA GLU A 121 -13.98 29.20 54.18
C GLU A 121 -12.50 28.96 53.85
N GLU A 122 -11.63 28.79 54.86
CA GLU A 122 -10.22 28.47 54.64
C GLU A 122 -10.02 27.07 54.04
N ILE A 123 -10.78 26.07 54.50
CA ILE A 123 -10.79 24.71 53.93
C ILE A 123 -11.25 24.74 52.47
N GLU A 124 -12.29 25.50 52.14
CA GLU A 124 -12.79 25.62 50.78
C GLU A 124 -11.79 26.35 49.86
N ARG A 125 -11.16 27.43 50.35
CA ARG A 125 -10.07 28.11 49.62
C ARG A 125 -8.89 27.16 49.36
N ALA A 126 -8.52 26.32 50.33
CA ALA A 126 -7.46 25.33 50.18
C ALA A 126 -7.82 24.24 49.16
N ARG A 127 -9.07 23.75 49.15
CA ARG A 127 -9.56 22.81 48.12
C ARG A 127 -9.49 23.41 46.72
N ILE A 128 -9.99 24.63 46.53
CA ILE A 128 -9.93 25.35 45.25
C ILE A 128 -8.48 25.53 44.80
N ALA A 129 -7.56 25.86 45.70
CA ALA A 129 -6.15 26.01 45.39
C ALA A 129 -5.49 24.70 44.90
N LEU A 130 -5.79 23.58 45.57
CA LEU A 130 -5.30 22.25 45.18
C LEU A 130 -5.85 21.82 43.81
N GLU A 131 -7.15 22.01 43.59
CA GLU A 131 -7.79 21.71 42.31
C GLU A 131 -7.22 22.57 41.17
N ASN A 132 -6.95 23.86 41.41
CA ASN A 132 -6.27 24.73 40.45
C ASN A 132 -4.82 24.31 40.15
N LEU A 133 -4.11 23.73 41.13
CA LEU A 133 -2.75 23.19 40.92
C LEU A 133 -2.79 21.89 40.09
N ARG A 134 -3.77 21.03 40.37
CA ARG A 134 -4.04 19.80 39.62
C ARG A 134 -4.39 20.11 38.17
N ASN A 135 -5.31 21.06 37.94
CA ASN A 135 -5.70 21.50 36.61
C ASN A 135 -4.53 22.10 35.82
N ARG A 136 -3.62 22.83 36.48
CA ARG A 136 -2.36 23.28 35.86
C ARG A 136 -1.45 22.14 35.44
N HIS A 137 -1.31 21.10 36.26
CA HIS A 137 -0.53 19.90 35.90
C HIS A 137 -1.15 19.14 34.73
N VAL A 138 -2.46 18.89 34.77
CA VAL A 138 -3.19 18.23 33.67
C VAL A 138 -3.05 19.03 32.38
N SER A 139 -3.26 20.34 32.44
CA SER A 139 -3.10 21.23 31.27
C SER A 139 -1.67 21.17 30.72
N GLY A 140 -0.65 21.18 31.59
CA GLY A 140 0.75 21.05 31.19
C GLY A 140 1.06 19.71 30.49
N ASN A 141 0.52 18.61 31.01
CA ASN A 141 0.66 17.28 30.42
C ASN A 141 -0.02 17.18 29.06
N VAL A 142 -1.25 17.69 28.93
CA VAL A 142 -1.98 17.71 27.65
C VAL A 142 -1.22 18.51 26.60
N LEU A 143 -0.66 19.67 26.96
CA LEU A 143 0.17 20.46 26.04
C LEU A 143 1.45 19.71 25.63
N ALA A 144 2.07 18.94 26.52
CA ALA A 144 3.24 18.13 26.20
C ALA A 144 2.90 16.98 25.24
N ILE A 145 1.76 16.30 25.47
CA ILE A 145 1.23 15.26 24.59
C ILE A 145 0.96 15.84 23.20
N HIS A 146 0.26 16.98 23.12
CA HIS A 146 -0.02 17.63 21.83
C HIS A 146 1.24 17.97 21.04
N ARG A 147 2.28 18.52 21.71
CA ARG A 147 3.58 18.80 21.07
C ARG A 147 4.23 17.54 20.49
N LYS A 148 4.20 16.43 21.23
CA LYS A 148 4.74 15.13 20.79
C LYS A 148 4.04 14.63 19.53
N TYR A 149 2.71 14.65 19.49
CA TYR A 149 1.94 14.18 18.32
C TYR A 149 2.00 15.15 17.14
N THR A 150 2.11 16.45 17.39
CA THR A 150 2.35 17.45 16.33
C THR A 150 3.68 17.19 15.62
N GLU A 151 4.75 16.88 16.37
CA GLU A 151 6.04 16.54 15.78
C GLU A 151 5.98 15.23 14.98
N ALA A 152 5.33 14.19 15.54
CA ALA A 152 5.11 12.94 14.83
C ALA A 152 4.32 13.13 13.52
N THR A 153 3.31 14.01 13.53
CA THR A 153 2.52 14.35 12.35
C THR A 153 3.40 15.01 11.28
N ARG A 154 4.27 15.93 11.67
CA ARG A 154 5.23 16.61 10.78
C ARG A 154 6.18 15.62 10.11
N GLU A 155 6.74 14.70 10.87
CA GLU A 155 7.63 13.65 10.35
C GLU A 155 6.90 12.70 9.40
N LEU A 156 5.66 12.31 9.75
CA LEU A 156 4.83 11.46 8.92
C LEU A 156 4.46 12.14 7.60
N ASP A 157 4.13 13.44 7.62
CA ASP A 157 3.85 14.21 6.42
C ASP A 157 5.09 14.39 5.52
N GLU A 158 6.30 14.46 6.09
CA GLU A 158 7.56 14.41 5.34
C GLU A 158 7.70 13.07 4.59
N ILE A 159 7.37 11.96 5.24
CA ILE A 159 7.37 10.63 4.61
C ILE A 159 6.32 10.57 3.50
N HIS A 160 5.11 11.05 3.75
CA HIS A 160 4.03 11.08 2.75
C HIS A 160 4.41 11.93 1.53
N ARG A 161 5.03 13.10 1.72
CA ARG A 161 5.57 13.92 0.63
C ARG A 161 6.59 13.17 -0.22
N LYS A 162 7.54 12.48 0.43
CA LYS A 162 8.54 11.67 -0.28
C LYS A 162 7.90 10.50 -1.04
N GLN A 163 6.92 9.83 -0.46
CA GLN A 163 6.16 8.75 -1.12
C GLN A 163 5.43 9.27 -2.37
N LYS A 164 4.74 10.42 -2.27
CA LYS A 164 4.10 11.08 -3.43
C LYS A 164 5.12 11.40 -4.51
N GLN A 165 6.26 11.96 -4.15
CA GLN A 165 7.32 12.32 -5.10
C GLN A 165 7.84 11.09 -5.87
N LEU A 166 8.16 10.00 -5.17
CA LEU A 166 8.67 8.77 -5.80
C LEU A 166 7.68 8.18 -6.80
N ILE A 167 6.39 8.19 -6.45
CA ILE A 167 5.32 7.71 -7.32
C ILE A 167 5.22 8.59 -8.58
N LEU A 168 5.20 9.92 -8.42
CA LEU A 168 5.14 10.86 -9.54
C LEU A 168 6.36 10.75 -10.47
N GLU A 169 7.56 10.61 -9.91
CA GLU A 169 8.78 10.40 -10.70
C GLU A 169 8.77 9.08 -11.46
N ARG A 170 8.23 8.02 -10.87
CA ARG A 170 8.03 6.75 -11.57
C ARG A 170 7.02 6.91 -12.71
N TRP A 171 5.88 7.55 -12.48
CA TRP A 171 4.87 7.79 -13.53
C TRP A 171 5.42 8.62 -14.69
N LYS A 172 6.18 9.68 -14.40
CA LYS A 172 6.88 10.48 -15.45
C LYS A 172 7.82 9.64 -16.29
N ARG A 173 8.57 8.71 -15.67
CA ARG A 173 9.44 7.79 -16.41
C ARG A 173 8.65 6.83 -17.30
N GLN A 174 7.54 6.27 -16.80
CA GLN A 174 6.68 5.37 -17.56
C GLN A 174 6.02 6.07 -18.75
N ASP A 175 5.51 7.30 -18.56
CA ASP A 175 4.90 8.09 -19.63
C ASP A 175 5.91 8.44 -20.72
N LYS A 176 7.11 8.88 -20.31
CA LYS A 176 8.22 9.12 -21.24
C LYS A 176 8.58 7.84 -22.00
N GLN A 177 8.74 6.72 -21.32
CA GLN A 177 9.08 5.45 -21.96
C GLN A 177 8.02 5.05 -22.98
N LEU A 178 6.73 5.17 -22.65
CA LEU A 178 5.65 4.84 -23.57
C LEU A 178 5.62 5.77 -24.80
N SER A 179 5.92 7.06 -24.59
CA SER A 179 6.06 8.03 -25.68
C SER A 179 7.25 7.70 -26.59
N ASP A 180 8.40 7.35 -26.01
CA ASP A 180 9.61 6.96 -26.73
C ASP A 180 9.36 5.67 -27.53
N ASP A 181 8.72 4.66 -26.91
CA ASP A 181 8.35 3.39 -27.55
C ASP A 181 7.38 3.61 -28.73
N GLN A 182 6.42 4.52 -28.59
CA GLN A 182 5.51 4.88 -29.68
C GLN A 182 6.27 5.54 -30.84
N GLN A 183 7.13 6.51 -30.54
CA GLN A 183 7.90 7.19 -31.58
C GLN A 183 8.82 6.21 -32.31
N ASP A 184 9.46 5.30 -31.57
CA ASP A 184 10.29 4.24 -32.13
C ASP A 184 9.49 3.29 -33.02
N ALA A 185 8.30 2.87 -32.61
CA ALA A 185 7.42 2.04 -33.42
C ALA A 185 7.03 2.74 -34.73
N MET A 186 6.71 4.04 -34.67
CA MET A 186 6.41 4.86 -35.83
C MET A 186 7.60 4.99 -36.77
N ASN A 187 8.78 5.31 -36.23
CA ASN A 187 10.02 5.42 -37.01
C ASN A 187 10.36 4.10 -37.71
N ARG A 188 10.20 2.96 -37.02
CA ARG A 188 10.42 1.62 -37.60
C ARG A 188 9.43 1.31 -38.72
N LEU A 189 8.15 1.67 -38.56
CA LEU A 189 7.13 1.51 -39.59
C LEU A 189 7.46 2.35 -40.82
N GLU A 190 7.84 3.61 -40.64
CA GLU A 190 8.21 4.51 -41.73
C GLU A 190 9.47 4.03 -42.45
N ALA A 191 10.52 3.64 -41.71
CA ALA A 191 11.74 3.09 -42.29
C ALA A 191 11.49 1.77 -43.05
N ARG A 192 10.58 0.91 -42.56
CA ARG A 192 10.16 -0.31 -43.27
C ARG A 192 9.41 0.05 -44.55
N SER A 193 8.44 0.96 -44.48
CA SER A 193 7.66 1.40 -45.65
C SER A 193 8.56 2.03 -46.72
N GLN A 194 9.48 2.92 -46.33
CA GLN A 194 10.44 3.53 -47.25
C GLN A 194 11.35 2.50 -47.92
N ARG A 195 11.85 1.51 -47.17
CA ARG A 195 12.67 0.43 -47.73
C ARG A 195 11.89 -0.41 -48.73
N SER A 196 10.71 -0.88 -48.36
CA SER A 196 9.83 -1.62 -49.27
C SER A 196 9.53 -0.81 -50.54
N MET A 197 9.22 0.48 -50.38
CA MET A 197 8.94 1.35 -51.51
C MET A 197 10.13 1.52 -52.45
N LYS A 198 11.34 1.76 -51.93
CA LYS A 198 12.55 1.90 -52.74
C LYS A 198 12.86 0.64 -53.54
N VAL A 199 12.63 -0.53 -52.95
CA VAL A 199 12.80 -1.81 -53.65
C VAL A 199 11.82 -1.90 -54.81
N PHE A 200 10.52 -1.67 -54.55
CA PHE A 200 9.51 -1.73 -55.60
C PHE A 200 9.75 -0.71 -56.71
N THR A 201 10.01 0.57 -56.39
CA THR A 201 10.18 1.60 -57.43
C THR A 201 11.41 1.35 -58.29
N LYS A 202 12.51 0.84 -57.72
CA LYS A 202 13.73 0.55 -58.47
C LYS A 202 13.54 -0.53 -59.55
N ASP A 203 12.70 -1.52 -59.28
CA ASP A 203 12.38 -2.59 -60.24
C ASP A 203 11.61 -2.05 -61.45
N TYR A 204 10.65 -1.16 -61.22
CA TYR A 204 9.89 -0.50 -62.28
C TYR A 204 10.69 0.57 -63.01
N GLU A 205 11.52 1.36 -62.31
CA GLU A 205 12.46 2.32 -62.93
C GLU A 205 13.41 1.61 -63.90
N PHE A 206 13.92 0.44 -63.52
CA PHE A 206 14.75 -0.39 -64.37
C PHE A 206 13.99 -0.89 -65.62
N HIS A 207 12.78 -1.42 -65.45
CA HIS A 207 11.95 -1.87 -66.59
C HIS A 207 11.60 -0.71 -67.53
N LEU A 208 11.27 0.46 -67.00
CA LEU A 208 10.94 1.65 -67.79
C LEU A 208 12.16 2.17 -68.57
N SER A 209 13.32 2.24 -67.92
CA SER A 209 14.58 2.60 -68.59
C SER A 209 14.91 1.61 -69.71
N TYR A 210 14.83 0.30 -69.43
CA TYR A 210 15.03 -0.72 -70.46
C TYR A 210 14.10 -0.54 -71.66
N LEU A 211 12.79 -0.35 -71.42
CA LEU A 211 11.80 -0.12 -72.48
C LEU A 211 12.12 1.14 -73.29
N GLN A 212 12.54 2.24 -72.65
CA GLN A 212 12.87 3.50 -73.30
C GLN A 212 14.08 3.39 -74.24
N HIS A 213 15.11 2.62 -73.85
CA HIS A 213 16.36 2.44 -74.60
C HIS A 213 16.36 1.23 -75.55
N LEU A 214 15.22 0.54 -75.76
CA LEU A 214 15.11 -0.62 -76.64
C LEU A 214 15.62 -0.40 -78.09
N ASP A 215 15.60 0.85 -78.57
CA ASP A 215 15.99 1.23 -79.94
C ASP A 215 17.46 1.67 -80.06
N GLU A 216 18.15 1.89 -78.93
CA GLU A 216 19.57 2.23 -78.89
C GLU A 216 20.41 0.95 -78.92
N LYS A 217 21.41 0.89 -79.81
CA LYS A 217 22.23 -0.30 -80.09
C LYS A 217 22.64 -1.08 -78.82
N PHE A 218 21.92 -2.16 -78.53
CA PHE A 218 22.23 -3.48 -77.92
C PHE A 218 23.55 -3.73 -77.14
N PHE A 219 24.26 -2.72 -76.63
CA PHE A 219 25.49 -2.84 -75.86
C PHE A 219 25.17 -2.55 -74.39
N ALA A 220 24.75 -3.59 -73.65
CA ALA A 220 24.93 -3.71 -72.18
C ALA A 220 24.17 -4.92 -71.57
N MET A 221 23.79 -5.95 -72.34
CA MET A 221 23.15 -7.13 -71.72
C MET A 221 24.12 -7.89 -70.80
N GLU A 222 25.44 -7.80 -71.03
CA GLU A 222 26.48 -8.33 -70.14
C GLU A 222 26.65 -7.50 -68.86
N GLU A 223 26.54 -6.17 -68.92
CA GLU A 223 26.54 -5.30 -67.73
C GLU A 223 25.25 -5.44 -66.89
N MET A 224 24.08 -5.70 -67.52
CA MET A 224 22.82 -5.95 -66.81
C MET A 224 22.83 -7.27 -66.02
N VAL A 225 23.45 -8.33 -66.56
CA VAL A 225 23.62 -9.60 -65.85
C VAL A 225 24.65 -9.46 -64.73
N ALA A 226 25.71 -8.66 -64.93
CA ALA A 226 26.69 -8.34 -63.90
C ALA A 226 26.08 -7.50 -62.75
N GLY A 227 25.23 -6.51 -63.07
CA GLY A 227 24.52 -5.70 -62.08
C GLY A 227 23.52 -6.51 -61.24
N SER A 228 22.75 -7.41 -61.88
CA SER A 228 21.88 -8.35 -61.15
C SER A 228 22.69 -9.31 -60.28
N LYS A 229 23.83 -9.82 -60.76
CA LYS A 229 24.72 -10.69 -59.97
C LYS A 229 25.29 -9.95 -58.75
N TYR A 230 25.68 -8.68 -58.89
CA TYR A 230 26.19 -7.85 -57.79
C TYR A 230 25.10 -7.55 -56.74
N VAL A 231 23.87 -7.23 -57.18
CA VAL A 231 22.72 -7.02 -56.29
C VAL A 231 22.36 -8.31 -55.54
N LEU A 232 22.42 -9.47 -56.20
CA LEU A 232 22.21 -10.78 -55.58
C LEU A 232 23.31 -11.13 -54.57
N GLU A 233 24.58 -10.82 -54.87
CA GLU A 233 25.72 -11.02 -53.96
C GLU A 233 25.71 -10.06 -52.76
N ASP A 234 25.26 -8.81 -52.92
CA ASP A 234 25.08 -7.84 -51.82
C ASP A 234 23.90 -8.22 -50.90
N LEU A 235 22.78 -8.67 -51.47
CA LEU A 235 21.63 -9.20 -50.70
C LEU A 235 21.98 -10.50 -49.96
N ALA A 236 22.73 -11.41 -50.60
CA ALA A 236 23.21 -12.65 -49.98
C ALA A 236 24.18 -12.38 -48.82
N ARG A 237 25.09 -11.39 -48.94
CA ARG A 237 25.98 -10.96 -47.85
C ARG A 237 25.21 -10.39 -46.65
N ARG A 238 24.08 -9.70 -46.90
CA ARG A 238 23.21 -9.12 -45.85
C ARG A 238 22.26 -10.13 -45.21
N LYS A 239 22.31 -11.41 -45.61
CA LYS A 239 21.32 -12.46 -45.25
C LYS A 239 19.87 -12.05 -45.52
N GLU A 240 19.65 -11.11 -46.45
CA GLU A 240 18.33 -10.80 -46.95
C GLU A 240 18.00 -11.82 -48.05
N LYS A 241 16.80 -12.41 -48.00
CA LYS A 241 16.37 -13.33 -49.06
C LYS A 241 16.36 -12.56 -50.39
N SER A 242 17.02 -13.10 -51.41
CA SER A 242 16.94 -12.58 -52.77
C SER A 242 15.48 -12.31 -53.15
N ILE A 243 15.18 -11.07 -53.53
CA ILE A 243 13.83 -10.64 -53.93
C ILE A 243 13.43 -11.28 -55.27
N TYR A 244 14.41 -11.65 -56.09
CA TYR A 244 14.21 -12.32 -57.37
C TYR A 244 14.46 -13.81 -57.24
N SER A 245 13.43 -14.60 -57.51
CA SER A 245 13.58 -16.04 -57.68
C SER A 245 14.14 -16.35 -59.07
N GLU A 246 14.75 -17.52 -59.26
CA GLU A 246 15.14 -18.00 -60.60
C GLU A 246 13.96 -17.97 -61.59
N LYS A 247 12.72 -18.09 -61.09
CA LYS A 247 11.49 -17.98 -61.90
C LYS A 247 11.25 -16.56 -62.41
N ASP A 248 11.58 -15.53 -61.63
CA ASP A 248 11.40 -14.13 -62.04
C ASP A 248 12.40 -13.75 -63.13
N ILE A 249 13.65 -14.21 -63.00
CA ILE A 249 14.68 -14.05 -64.05
C ILE A 249 14.26 -14.79 -65.33
N ALA A 250 13.71 -16.00 -65.23
CA ALA A 250 13.21 -16.75 -66.37
C ALA A 250 11.99 -16.07 -67.03
N LYS A 251 11.11 -15.45 -66.23
CA LYS A 251 9.95 -14.68 -66.70
C LYS A 251 10.41 -13.46 -67.49
N SER A 252 11.33 -12.65 -66.95
CA SER A 252 11.90 -11.50 -67.67
C SER A 252 12.61 -11.92 -68.95
N LYS A 253 13.38 -13.02 -68.95
CA LYS A 253 14.01 -13.56 -70.17
C LYS A 253 12.97 -13.98 -71.23
N LYS A 254 11.83 -14.56 -70.82
CA LYS A 254 10.73 -14.93 -71.72
C LYS A 254 10.02 -13.71 -72.30
N GLU A 255 9.83 -12.67 -71.48
CA GLU A 255 9.18 -11.41 -71.86
C GLU A 255 10.03 -10.64 -72.88
N ILE A 256 11.36 -10.55 -72.67
CA ILE A 256 12.32 -10.01 -73.65
C ILE A 256 12.26 -10.79 -74.98
N ARG A 257 12.13 -12.12 -74.91
CA ARG A 257 12.02 -12.98 -76.10
C ARG A 257 10.72 -12.73 -76.86
N LEU A 258 9.62 -12.46 -76.17
CA LEU A 258 8.32 -12.16 -76.76
C LEU A 258 8.25 -10.72 -77.33
N GLN A 259 8.99 -9.78 -76.74
CA GLN A 259 9.16 -8.42 -77.26
C GLN A 259 9.83 -8.42 -78.63
N LYS A 260 10.88 -9.24 -78.80
CA LYS A 260 11.57 -9.41 -80.11
C LYS A 260 10.67 -9.94 -81.22
N VAL A 261 9.55 -10.59 -80.88
CA VAL A 261 8.60 -11.18 -81.84
C VAL A 261 7.38 -10.27 -82.05
N GLY A 262 7.37 -9.06 -81.47
CA GLY A 262 6.27 -8.09 -81.62
C GLY A 262 4.95 -8.52 -80.95
N LYS A 263 4.98 -9.53 -80.06
CA LYS A 263 3.77 -10.13 -79.47
C LYS A 263 3.27 -9.43 -78.19
N LEU A 264 3.94 -8.37 -77.73
CA LEU A 264 3.70 -7.72 -76.43
C LEU A 264 3.06 -6.32 -76.52
N GLY A 265 2.55 -5.92 -77.68
CA GLY A 265 1.96 -4.59 -77.92
C GLY A 265 3.02 -3.53 -78.25
N THR A 266 2.59 -2.29 -78.45
CA THR A 266 3.51 -1.18 -78.76
C THR A 266 4.39 -0.83 -77.54
N LYS A 267 5.52 -0.16 -77.78
CA LYS A 267 6.44 0.30 -76.73
C LYS A 267 5.73 1.26 -75.77
N GLU A 268 4.92 2.16 -76.31
CA GLU A 268 4.14 3.17 -75.59
C GLU A 268 3.08 2.52 -74.68
N GLU A 269 2.37 1.50 -75.17
CA GLU A 269 1.40 0.74 -74.36
C GLU A 269 2.06 0.02 -73.17
N GLN A 270 3.24 -0.55 -73.39
CA GLN A 270 4.00 -1.22 -72.33
C GLN A 270 4.50 -0.22 -71.28
N ILE A 271 5.05 0.92 -71.68
CA ILE A 271 5.45 1.99 -70.77
C ILE A 271 4.23 2.46 -69.95
N GLY A 272 3.08 2.68 -70.59
CA GLY A 272 1.83 3.04 -69.92
C GLY A 272 1.37 2.01 -68.89
N LYS A 273 1.51 0.72 -69.19
CA LYS A 273 1.17 -0.37 -68.26
C LYS A 273 2.08 -0.40 -67.04
N TYR A 274 3.41 -0.41 -67.24
CA TYR A 274 4.37 -0.47 -66.12
C TYR A 274 4.33 0.80 -65.25
N THR A 275 4.09 1.98 -65.85
CA THR A 275 3.89 3.22 -65.07
C THR A 275 2.61 3.17 -64.22
N ALA A 276 1.50 2.70 -64.77
CA ALA A 276 0.25 2.53 -64.02
C ALA A 276 0.38 1.49 -62.89
N GLU A 277 1.06 0.37 -63.14
CA GLU A 277 1.33 -0.66 -62.13
C GLU A 277 2.22 -0.12 -61.00
N SER A 278 3.29 0.61 -61.32
CA SER A 278 4.16 1.27 -60.34
C SER A 278 3.39 2.27 -59.47
N GLN A 279 2.58 3.15 -60.08
CA GLN A 279 1.76 4.11 -59.34
C GLN A 279 0.75 3.43 -58.41
N LYS A 280 0.11 2.35 -58.88
CA LYS A 280 -0.82 1.56 -58.07
C LYS A 280 -0.11 0.95 -56.86
N LEU A 281 1.04 0.32 -57.06
CA LEU A 281 1.85 -0.26 -55.97
C LEU A 281 2.27 0.78 -54.92
N VAL A 282 2.69 1.97 -55.36
CA VAL A 282 3.01 3.09 -54.46
C VAL A 282 1.78 3.47 -53.62
N LYS A 283 0.61 3.55 -54.24
CA LYS A 283 -0.64 3.87 -53.55
C LYS A 283 -1.03 2.80 -52.53
N ASP A 284 -1.02 1.53 -52.95
CA ASP A 284 -1.40 0.39 -52.11
C ASP A 284 -0.45 0.25 -50.92
N SER A 285 0.86 0.46 -51.13
CA SER A 285 1.84 0.43 -50.03
C SER A 285 1.71 1.61 -49.07
N LYS A 286 1.34 2.81 -49.54
CA LYS A 286 1.03 3.95 -48.65
C LYS A 286 -0.20 3.65 -47.82
N GLN A 287 -1.25 3.12 -48.43
CA GLN A 287 -2.47 2.71 -47.72
C GLN A 287 -2.19 1.62 -46.67
N ALA A 288 -1.35 0.62 -46.99
CA ALA A 288 -0.93 -0.40 -46.04
C ALA A 288 -0.13 0.18 -44.86
N ARG A 289 0.72 1.17 -45.10
CA ARG A 289 1.44 1.89 -44.04
C ARG A 289 0.46 2.67 -43.15
N ASP A 290 -0.47 3.40 -43.75
CA ASP A 290 -1.42 4.26 -43.03
C ASP A 290 -2.38 3.44 -42.15
N THR A 291 -2.87 2.31 -42.68
CA THR A 291 -3.67 1.35 -41.90
C THR A 291 -2.88 0.76 -40.74
N THR A 292 -1.61 0.38 -40.95
CA THR A 292 -0.74 -0.12 -39.86
C THR A 292 -0.49 0.97 -38.81
N ARG A 293 -0.30 2.22 -39.22
CA ARG A 293 -0.12 3.37 -38.32
C ARG A 293 -1.34 3.57 -37.42
N LEU A 294 -2.55 3.52 -37.98
CA LEU A 294 -3.79 3.64 -37.20
C LEU A 294 -3.93 2.53 -36.15
N VAL A 295 -3.58 1.29 -36.51
CA VAL A 295 -3.58 0.17 -35.56
C VAL A 295 -2.59 0.40 -34.43
N LEU A 296 -1.36 0.83 -34.75
CA LEU A 296 -0.37 1.15 -33.73
C LEU A 296 -0.83 2.30 -32.82
N ASP A 297 -1.37 3.37 -33.38
CA ASP A 297 -1.89 4.49 -32.59
C ASP A 297 -3.01 4.04 -31.64
N SER A 298 -3.91 3.16 -32.10
CA SER A 298 -4.95 2.55 -31.24
C SER A 298 -4.34 1.74 -30.09
N ILE A 299 -3.35 0.89 -30.38
CA ILE A 299 -2.69 0.06 -29.36
C ILE A 299 -2.01 0.94 -28.29
N PHE A 300 -1.31 2.00 -28.70
CA PHE A 300 -0.67 2.92 -27.76
C PHE A 300 -1.69 3.76 -26.97
N GLN A 301 -2.85 4.08 -27.55
CA GLN A 301 -3.95 4.70 -26.82
C GLN A 301 -4.48 3.77 -25.72
N ASP A 302 -4.67 2.48 -26.01
CA ASP A 302 -5.11 1.50 -25.03
C ASP A 302 -4.09 1.33 -23.90
N TYR A 303 -2.79 1.29 -24.22
CA TYR A 303 -1.73 1.25 -23.21
C TYR A 303 -1.72 2.50 -22.33
N ARG A 304 -1.86 3.71 -22.92
CA ARG A 304 -1.94 4.95 -22.14
C ARG A 304 -3.14 4.94 -21.21
N TRP A 305 -4.29 4.48 -21.69
CA TRP A 305 -5.51 4.40 -20.90
C TRP A 305 -5.37 3.42 -19.73
N GLY A 306 -4.82 2.22 -19.98
CA GLY A 306 -4.53 1.24 -18.94
C GLY A 306 -3.54 1.77 -17.89
N MET A 307 -2.48 2.43 -18.34
CA MET A 307 -1.49 3.06 -17.45
C MET A 307 -2.13 4.17 -16.61
N HIS A 308 -2.90 5.08 -17.21
CA HIS A 308 -3.58 6.16 -16.49
C HIS A 308 -4.54 5.60 -15.43
N THR A 309 -5.27 4.52 -15.74
CA THR A 309 -6.16 3.85 -14.79
C THR A 309 -5.40 3.34 -13.56
N ILE A 310 -4.23 2.73 -13.75
CA ILE A 310 -3.37 2.29 -12.66
C ILE A 310 -2.86 3.48 -11.85
N GLN A 311 -2.43 4.56 -12.51
CA GLN A 311 -1.95 5.77 -11.84
C GLN A 311 -3.03 6.41 -10.95
N VAL A 312 -4.27 6.50 -11.44
CA VAL A 312 -5.41 7.00 -10.65
C VAL A 312 -5.70 6.10 -9.46
N ALA A 313 -5.71 4.77 -9.65
CA ALA A 313 -5.92 3.82 -8.56
C ALA A 313 -4.81 3.91 -7.50
N GLU A 314 -3.56 4.03 -7.91
CA GLU A 314 -2.42 4.17 -7.02
C GLU A 314 -2.41 5.50 -6.27
N ALA A 315 -2.82 6.60 -6.93
CA ALA A 315 -3.04 7.89 -6.27
C ALA A 315 -4.10 7.74 -5.17
N GLY A 316 -5.24 7.14 -5.50
CA GLY A 316 -6.34 6.92 -4.55
C GLY A 316 -5.93 6.04 -3.37
N TRP A 317 -5.17 4.96 -3.64
CA TRP A 317 -4.63 4.10 -2.58
C TRP A 317 -3.68 4.85 -1.65
N LEU A 318 -2.78 5.67 -2.20
CA LEU A 318 -1.85 6.45 -1.38
C LEU A 318 -2.61 7.47 -0.50
N GLU A 319 -3.58 8.20 -1.04
CA GLU A 319 -4.38 9.13 -0.24
C GLU A 319 -5.16 8.41 0.87
N ALA A 320 -5.71 7.21 0.59
CA ALA A 320 -6.39 6.41 1.60
C ALA A 320 -5.43 5.97 2.73
N VAL A 321 -4.21 5.53 2.38
CA VAL A 321 -3.18 5.16 3.36
C VAL A 321 -2.74 6.36 4.19
N ILE A 322 -2.61 7.54 3.58
CA ILE A 322 -2.27 8.78 4.29
C ILE A 322 -3.37 9.12 5.30
N ALA A 323 -4.62 9.10 4.86
CA ALA A 323 -5.77 9.39 5.72
C ALA A 323 -5.86 8.42 6.90
N GLU A 324 -5.67 7.12 6.66
CA GLU A 324 -5.67 6.10 7.72
C GLU A 324 -4.57 6.37 8.76
N ARG A 325 -3.33 6.62 8.31
CA ARG A 325 -2.21 6.89 9.22
C ARG A 325 -2.43 8.16 10.04
N GLN A 326 -2.99 9.21 9.43
CA GLN A 326 -3.35 10.45 10.13
C GLN A 326 -4.45 10.20 11.16
N SER A 327 -5.48 9.43 10.82
CA SER A 327 -6.56 9.04 11.73
C SER A 327 -6.03 8.26 12.93
N MET A 328 -5.17 7.25 12.69
CA MET A 328 -4.54 6.48 13.77
C MET A 328 -3.71 7.36 14.70
N LEU A 329 -2.98 8.34 14.18
CA LEU A 329 -2.17 9.25 14.98
C LEU A 329 -3.04 10.16 15.86
N GLN A 330 -4.16 10.66 15.32
CA GLN A 330 -5.15 11.45 16.08
C GLN A 330 -5.84 10.61 17.17
N GLU A 331 -6.17 9.36 16.87
CA GLU A 331 -6.76 8.45 17.85
C GLU A 331 -5.80 8.17 19.01
N MET A 332 -4.52 7.90 18.70
CA MET A 332 -3.48 7.72 19.73
C MET A 332 -3.29 8.98 20.58
N GLU A 333 -3.32 10.17 19.99
CA GLU A 333 -3.25 11.43 20.72
C GLU A 333 -4.44 11.59 21.68
N SER A 334 -5.66 11.39 21.18
CA SER A 334 -6.89 11.46 21.96
C SER A 334 -6.86 10.48 23.14
N ASP A 335 -6.42 9.25 22.89
CA ASP A 335 -6.28 8.21 23.91
C ASP A 335 -5.28 8.59 25.01
N GLU A 336 -4.12 9.15 24.63
CA GLU A 336 -3.09 9.57 25.58
C GLU A 336 -3.56 10.78 26.42
N ILE A 337 -4.27 11.74 25.79
CA ILE A 337 -4.92 12.86 26.48
C ILE A 337 -5.96 12.34 27.48
N GLN A 338 -6.83 11.42 27.07
CA GLN A 338 -7.85 10.87 27.97
C GLN A 338 -7.23 10.11 29.15
N ARG A 339 -6.14 9.36 28.94
CA ARG A 339 -5.41 8.69 30.03
C ARG A 339 -4.79 9.72 30.98
N ALA A 340 -4.22 10.81 30.45
CA ALA A 340 -3.66 11.88 31.28
C ALA A 340 -4.73 12.57 32.15
N ILE A 341 -5.95 12.77 31.62
CA ILE A 341 -7.07 13.33 32.39
C ILE A 341 -7.52 12.33 33.46
N ARG A 342 -7.71 11.04 33.11
CA ARG A 342 -8.17 10.00 34.05
C ARG A 342 -7.19 9.73 35.20
N ASN A 343 -5.88 9.75 34.95
CA ASN A 343 -4.88 9.53 36.00
C ASN A 343 -4.84 10.65 37.04
N HIS A 344 -5.43 11.80 36.70
CA HIS A 344 -5.61 12.96 37.56
C HIS A 344 -7.09 13.21 37.83
N GLN A 345 -7.94 12.18 37.88
CA GLN A 345 -9.29 12.18 38.48
C GLN A 345 -9.28 11.32 39.72
#